data_AF-A0A9P3CRN9-F1
#
_entry.id   AF-A0A9P3CRN9-F1
#
_cell.length_a   1.000
_cell.length_b   1.000
_cell.length_c   1.000
_cell.angle_alpha   90.00
_cell.angle_beta   90.00
_cell.angle_gamma   90.00
#
_symmetry.space_group_name_H-M   'P 1'
#
loop_
_entity.id
_entity.type
_entity.pdbx_description
1 polymer ?
#
loop_
_entity_poly.entity_id
_entity_poly.type
_entity_poly.pdbx_seq_one_letter_code
_entity_poly.pdbx_strand_id
1 'polypeptide(L)'
;MCQTCAIKQVAALQRWPNSVEAHKKDLNFLVDTIHDDWETYAKHKQEDPELQVPTELLEMLRLLADMIEQLEEERLTWWTSPEKRALRKRLEDGGEQRKLSDLHNINNNTVSSIESLNAKFEMFVKWGLGMKGGVWELKNAHKVGSG
;
A
#
# COMPACT_ATOMS: atom_id res chain seq x y z
N MET A 1 9.48 5.30 15.32
CA MET A 1 8.33 5.16 14.40
C MET A 1 8.65 4.03 13.43
N CYS A 2 7.85 2.97 13.43
CA CYS A 2 8.11 1.79 12.61
C CYS A 2 7.73 2.05 11.13
N GLN A 3 8.31 1.29 10.20
CA GLN A 3 8.09 1.47 8.76
C GLN A 3 6.63 1.22 8.35
N THR A 4 5.89 0.37 9.08
CA THR A 4 4.46 0.14 8.85
C THR A 4 3.63 1.38 9.17
N CYS A 5 3.88 2.11 10.27
CA CYS A 5 3.20 3.37 10.55
C CYS A 5 3.47 4.48 9.51
N ALA A 6 4.61 4.42 8.80
CA ALA A 6 4.89 5.37 7.72
C ALA A 6 3.91 5.22 6.53
N ILE A 7 3.29 4.04 6.36
CA ILE A 7 2.25 3.78 5.36
C ILE A 7 1.04 4.69 5.59
N LYS A 8 0.60 4.83 6.85
CA LYS A 8 -0.53 5.72 7.20
C LYS A 8 -0.24 7.18 6.88
N GLN A 9 0.99 7.62 7.14
CA GLN A 9 1.40 8.99 6.86
C GLN A 9 1.36 9.28 5.37
N VAL A 10 1.90 8.38 4.55
CA VAL A 10 1.84 8.50 3.08
C VAL A 10 0.38 8.60 2.61
N ALA A 11 -0.51 7.76 3.15
CA ALA A 11 -1.93 7.79 2.81
C ALA A 11 -2.64 9.08 3.25
N ALA A 12 -2.20 9.71 4.35
CA ALA A 12 -2.80 10.94 4.87
C ALA A 12 -2.36 12.21 4.12
N LEU A 13 -1.20 12.20 3.45
CA LEU A 13 -0.59 13.40 2.85
C LEU A 13 -1.33 13.92 1.61
N GLN A 14 -1.98 13.04 0.85
CA GLN A 14 -2.56 13.39 -0.44
C GLN A 14 -4.02 12.97 -0.53
N ARG A 15 -4.82 13.79 -1.20
CA ARG A 15 -6.19 13.43 -1.57
C ARG A 15 -6.13 12.48 -2.77
N TRP A 16 -6.83 11.36 -2.68
CA TRP A 16 -6.95 10.40 -3.77
C TRP A 16 -8.33 10.54 -4.44
N PRO A 17 -8.52 9.92 -5.62
CA PRO A 17 -9.86 9.71 -6.16
C PRO A 17 -10.77 9.05 -5.14
N ASN A 18 -12.06 9.39 -5.13
CA ASN A 18 -13.02 8.88 -4.14
C ASN A 18 -13.07 7.35 -4.05
N SER A 19 -12.90 6.64 -5.18
CA SER A 19 -12.83 5.17 -5.19
C SER A 19 -11.67 4.67 -4.34
N VAL A 20 -10.46 5.20 -4.59
CA VAL A 20 -9.23 4.84 -3.87
C VAL A 20 -9.26 5.36 -2.42
N GLU A 21 -9.86 6.53 -2.17
CA GLU A 21 -9.96 7.14 -0.84
C GLU A 21 -10.76 6.27 0.14
N ALA A 22 -11.76 5.51 -0.36
CA ALA A 22 -12.58 4.62 0.46
C ALA A 22 -11.74 3.56 1.21
N HIS A 23 -10.60 3.16 0.63
CA HIS A 23 -9.69 2.16 1.19
C HIS A 23 -8.85 2.68 2.34
N LYS A 24 -8.74 4.00 2.55
CA LYS A 24 -7.85 4.55 3.60
C LYS A 24 -8.23 4.09 5.01
N LYS A 25 -9.52 3.91 5.29
CA LYS A 25 -9.99 3.43 6.60
C LYS A 25 -9.48 2.02 6.87
N ASP A 26 -9.67 1.12 5.90
CA ASP A 26 -9.29 -0.28 6.03
C ASP A 26 -7.76 -0.43 6.03
N LEU A 27 -7.05 0.38 5.23
CA LEU A 27 -5.58 0.44 5.22
C LEU A 27 -5.05 0.84 6.59
N ASN A 28 -5.64 1.87 7.18
CA ASN A 28 -5.25 2.35 8.49
C ASN A 28 -5.50 1.31 9.58
N PHE A 29 -6.66 0.64 9.54
CA PHE A 29 -6.98 -0.42 10.49
C PHE A 29 -5.98 -1.58 10.39
N LEU A 30 -5.73 -2.06 9.17
CA LEU A 30 -4.80 -3.17 8.92
C LEU A 30 -3.37 -2.84 9.37
N VAL A 31 -2.91 -1.61 9.10
CA VAL A 31 -1.58 -1.16 9.55
C VAL A 31 -1.48 -1.09 11.07
N ASP A 32 -2.53 -0.68 11.78
CA ASP A 32 -2.53 -0.68 13.25
C ASP A 32 -2.46 -2.11 13.81
N THR A 33 -3.27 -3.03 13.27
CA THR A 33 -3.24 -4.43 13.70
C THR A 33 -1.87 -5.07 13.45
N ILE A 34 -1.28 -4.84 12.27
CA ILE A 34 0.07 -5.31 11.95
C ILE A 34 1.11 -4.70 12.90
N HIS A 35 0.96 -3.43 13.28
CA HIS A 35 1.88 -2.76 14.19
C HIS A 35 1.89 -3.42 15.57
N ASP A 36 0.71 -3.62 16.16
CA ASP A 36 0.56 -4.19 17.50
C ASP A 36 1.10 -5.63 17.55
N ASP A 37 0.77 -6.44 16.54
CA ASP A 37 1.25 -7.82 16.44
C ASP A 37 2.75 -7.90 16.17
N TRP A 38 3.29 -7.01 15.32
CA TRP A 38 4.72 -6.91 15.07
C TRP A 38 5.50 -6.50 16.31
N GLU A 39 5.03 -5.51 17.08
CA GLU A 39 5.71 -5.09 18.31
C GLU A 39 5.73 -6.22 19.34
N THR A 40 4.63 -6.96 19.45
CA THR A 40 4.53 -8.12 20.34
C THR A 40 5.51 -9.22 19.91
N TYR A 41 5.50 -9.58 18.63
CA TYR A 41 6.45 -10.55 18.08
C TYR A 41 7.90 -10.10 18.25
N ALA A 42 8.22 -8.85 17.94
CA ALA A 42 9.59 -8.34 17.99
C ALA A 42 10.17 -8.35 19.41
N LYS A 43 9.33 -8.17 20.45
CA LYS A 43 9.73 -8.34 21.85
C LYS A 43 10.08 -9.79 22.15
N HIS A 44 9.19 -10.73 21.81
CA HIS A 44 9.44 -12.15 22.05
C HIS A 44 10.61 -12.71 21.24
N LYS A 45 10.84 -12.21 20.01
CA LYS A 45 11.97 -12.60 19.16
C LYS A 45 13.33 -12.19 19.73
N GLN A 46 13.38 -11.14 20.57
CA GLN A 46 14.61 -10.77 21.30
C GLN A 46 14.93 -11.76 22.42
N GLU A 47 13.89 -12.35 23.03
CA GLU A 47 14.02 -13.34 24.10
C GLU A 47 14.28 -14.75 23.53
N ASP A 48 13.66 -15.08 22.40
CA ASP A 48 13.83 -16.33 21.67
C ASP A 48 14.19 -16.08 20.19
N PRO A 49 15.49 -16.14 19.84
CA PRO A 49 15.96 -15.97 18.47
C PRO A 49 15.47 -17.04 17.49
N GLU A 50 14.96 -18.19 17.95
CA GLU A 50 14.41 -19.25 17.08
C GLU A 50 12.92 -19.05 16.79
N LEU A 51 12.25 -18.13 17.50
CA LEU A 51 10.83 -17.84 17.35
C LEU A 51 10.45 -17.47 15.91
N GLN A 52 9.61 -18.28 15.29
CA GLN A 52 9.13 -18.03 13.94
C GLN A 52 8.10 -16.90 13.91
N VAL A 53 8.01 -16.19 12.77
CA VAL A 53 6.98 -15.17 12.58
C VAL A 53 5.60 -15.85 12.62
N PRO A 54 4.65 -15.35 13.42
CA PRO A 54 3.30 -15.90 13.48
C PRO A 54 2.63 -15.93 12.10
N THR A 55 1.91 -17.01 11.81
CA THR A 55 1.21 -17.19 10.52
C THR A 55 0.19 -16.08 10.29
N GLU A 56 -0.54 -15.69 11.34
CA GLU A 56 -1.55 -14.64 11.31
C GLU A 56 -0.93 -13.29 10.92
N LEU A 57 0.25 -12.96 11.46
CA LEU A 57 0.98 -11.75 11.08
C LEU A 57 1.39 -11.80 9.61
N LEU A 58 1.87 -12.95 9.12
CA LEU A 58 2.21 -13.12 7.70
C LEU A 58 0.98 -12.97 6.79
N GLU A 59 -0.18 -13.46 7.21
CA GLU A 59 -1.44 -13.33 6.47
C GLU A 59 -1.91 -11.88 6.40
N MET A 60 -1.85 -11.14 7.51
CA MET A 60 -2.16 -9.71 7.50
C MET A 60 -1.22 -8.90 6.62
N LEU A 61 0.07 -9.24 6.62
CA LEU A 61 1.05 -8.60 5.73
C LEU A 61 0.77 -8.92 4.26
N ARG A 62 0.35 -10.14 3.93
CA ARG A 62 -0.09 -10.48 2.56
C ARG A 62 -1.35 -9.72 2.17
N LEU A 63 -2.32 -9.61 3.07
CA LEU A 63 -3.52 -8.80 2.85
C LEU A 63 -3.15 -7.33 2.59
N LEU A 64 -2.17 -6.79 3.31
CA LEU A 64 -1.68 -5.44 3.08
C LEU A 64 -1.02 -5.30 1.70
N ALA A 65 -0.27 -6.31 1.26
CA ALA A 65 0.32 -6.33 -0.08
C ALA A 65 -0.77 -6.29 -1.17
N ASP A 66 -1.77 -7.15 -1.04
CA ASP A 66 -2.88 -7.25 -2.00
C ASP A 66 -3.72 -5.98 -2.00
N MET A 67 -3.92 -5.38 -0.82
CA MET A 67 -4.61 -4.10 -0.71
C MET A 67 -3.86 -2.97 -1.44
N ILE A 68 -2.53 -2.89 -1.33
CA ILE A 68 -1.74 -1.87 -2.04
C ILE A 68 -1.81 -2.08 -3.56
N GLU A 69 -1.81 -3.35 -4.03
CA GLU A 69 -2.02 -3.68 -5.43
C GLU A 69 -3.41 -3.25 -5.92
N GLN A 70 -4.45 -3.51 -5.12
CA GLN A 70 -5.82 -3.09 -5.43
C GLN A 70 -5.94 -1.56 -5.55
N LEU A 71 -5.24 -0.77 -4.73
CA LEU A 71 -5.25 0.69 -4.86
C LEU A 71 -4.77 1.14 -6.26
N GLU A 72 -3.78 0.46 -6.82
CA GLU A 72 -3.25 0.77 -8.16
C GLU A 72 -4.24 0.38 -9.26
N GLU A 73 -4.86 -0.80 -9.14
CA GLU A 73 -5.90 -1.24 -10.08
C GLU A 73 -7.10 -0.30 -10.10
N GLU A 74 -7.55 0.15 -8.93
CA GLU A 74 -8.67 1.08 -8.80
C GLU A 74 -8.33 2.48 -9.31
N ARG A 75 -7.12 2.97 -9.02
CA ARG A 75 -6.63 4.23 -9.60
C ARG A 75 -6.60 4.14 -11.12
N LEU A 76 -6.08 3.06 -11.68
CA LEU A 76 -6.01 2.85 -13.12
C LEU A 76 -7.41 2.79 -13.74
N THR A 77 -8.32 2.04 -13.12
CA THR A 77 -9.72 1.93 -13.53
C THR A 77 -10.41 3.29 -13.53
N TRP A 78 -10.23 4.07 -12.46
CA TRP A 78 -10.72 5.44 -12.38
C TRP A 78 -10.18 6.32 -13.51
N TRP A 79 -8.86 6.31 -13.73
CA TRP A 79 -8.20 7.20 -14.70
C TRP A 79 -8.57 6.86 -16.15
N THR A 80 -8.72 5.57 -16.44
CA THR A 80 -9.01 5.04 -17.78
C THR A 80 -10.50 4.89 -18.06
N SER A 81 -11.37 5.11 -17.07
CA SER A 81 -12.82 5.02 -17.23
C SER A 81 -13.35 5.90 -18.38
N PRO A 82 -14.41 5.45 -19.09
CA PRO A 82 -15.05 6.26 -20.13
C PRO A 82 -15.49 7.64 -19.62
N GLU A 83 -15.98 7.72 -18.38
CA GLU A 83 -16.40 8.97 -17.75
C GLU A 83 -15.23 9.96 -17.60
N LYS A 84 -14.09 9.52 -17.06
CA LYS A 84 -12.91 10.39 -16.90
C LYS A 84 -12.27 10.76 -18.23
N ARG A 85 -12.25 9.85 -19.21
CA ARG A 85 -11.83 10.17 -20.58
C ARG A 85 -12.71 11.26 -21.20
N ALA A 86 -14.03 11.11 -21.11
CA ALA A 86 -14.98 12.10 -21.63
C ALA A 86 -14.90 13.44 -20.89
N LEU A 87 -14.64 13.44 -19.59
CA LEU A 87 -14.40 14.65 -18.82
C LEU A 87 -13.14 15.38 -19.29
N ARG A 88 -12.00 14.68 -19.42
CA ARG A 88 -10.75 15.29 -19.91
C ARG A 88 -10.92 15.91 -21.28
N LYS A 89 -11.54 15.18 -22.22
CA LYS A 89 -11.84 15.70 -23.56
C LYS A 89 -12.71 16.97 -23.50
N ARG A 90 -13.77 16.99 -22.69
CA ARG A 90 -14.62 18.18 -22.51
C ARG A 90 -13.85 19.38 -21.95
N LEU A 91 -12.93 19.15 -21.00
CA LEU A 91 -12.10 20.21 -20.42
C LEU A 91 -11.08 20.74 -21.43
N GLU A 92 -10.48 19.85 -22.24
CA GLU A 92 -9.58 20.21 -23.34
C GLU A 92 -10.31 21.06 -24.39
N ASP A 93 -11.45 20.58 -24.90
CA ASP A 93 -12.27 21.26 -25.90
C ASP A 93 -12.80 22.62 -25.37
N GLY A 94 -13.10 22.69 -24.07
CA GLY A 94 -13.59 23.90 -23.40
C GLY A 94 -12.49 24.88 -22.95
N GLY A 95 -11.21 24.56 -23.15
CA GLY A 95 -10.09 25.42 -22.74
C GLY A 95 -9.89 25.53 -21.22
N GLU A 96 -10.48 24.62 -20.44
CA GLU A 96 -10.49 24.62 -18.96
C GLU A 96 -9.19 24.04 -18.38
N GLN A 97 -8.04 24.63 -18.77
CA GLN A 97 -6.70 24.12 -18.50
C GLN A 97 -6.40 23.91 -17.01
N ARG A 98 -6.92 24.78 -16.13
CA ARG A 98 -6.73 24.64 -14.68
C ARG A 98 -7.37 23.36 -14.16
N LYS A 99 -8.63 23.09 -14.53
CA LYS A 99 -9.36 21.89 -14.10
C LYS A 99 -8.72 20.62 -14.65
N LEU A 100 -8.21 20.68 -15.89
CA LEU A 100 -7.49 19.57 -16.49
C LEU A 100 -6.20 19.27 -15.71
N SER A 101 -5.40 20.31 -15.43
CA SER A 101 -4.17 20.20 -14.63
C SER A 101 -4.44 19.62 -13.24
N ASP A 102 -5.48 20.11 -12.55
CA ASP A 102 -5.89 19.58 -11.24
C ASP A 102 -6.20 18.06 -11.31
N LEU A 103 -6.84 17.60 -12.38
CA LEU A 103 -7.17 16.19 -12.60
C LEU A 103 -5.91 15.33 -12.80
N HIS A 104 -4.92 15.83 -13.56
CA HIS A 104 -3.63 15.18 -13.73
C HIS A 104 -2.82 15.16 -12.43
N ASN A 105 -2.84 16.26 -11.66
CA ASN A 105 -2.16 16.35 -10.37
C ASN A 105 -2.72 15.33 -9.38
N ILE A 106 -4.04 15.16 -9.29
CA ILE A 106 -4.67 14.12 -8.47
C ILE A 106 -4.14 12.74 -8.87
N ASN A 107 -4.16 12.41 -10.16
CA ASN A 107 -3.66 11.11 -10.63
C ASN A 107 -2.18 10.89 -10.27
N ASN A 108 -1.33 11.86 -10.56
CA ASN A 108 0.12 11.75 -10.34
C ASN A 108 0.46 11.65 -8.86
N ASN A 109 -0.24 12.41 -8.01
CA ASN A 109 -0.07 12.32 -6.56
C ASN A 109 -0.52 10.96 -6.04
N THR A 110 -1.62 10.39 -6.55
CA THR A 110 -2.04 9.03 -6.18
C THR A 110 -1.01 7.98 -6.60
N VAL A 111 -0.46 8.06 -7.81
CA VAL A 111 0.64 7.16 -8.25
C VAL A 111 1.82 7.26 -7.28
N SER A 112 2.30 8.47 -7.02
CA SER A 112 3.44 8.69 -6.12
C SER A 112 3.17 8.21 -4.69
N SER A 113 1.94 8.38 -4.19
CA SER A 113 1.52 7.83 -2.90
C SER A 113 1.61 6.31 -2.90
N ILE A 114 1.03 5.63 -3.89
CA ILE A 114 1.02 4.15 -3.95
C ILE A 114 2.44 3.59 -4.07
N GLU A 115 3.29 4.19 -4.91
CA GLU A 115 4.71 3.84 -5.00
C GLU A 115 5.43 3.98 -3.65
N SER A 116 5.12 5.05 -2.92
CA SER A 116 5.66 5.28 -1.58
C SER A 116 5.16 4.26 -0.55
N LEU A 117 3.87 3.87 -0.60
CA LEU A 117 3.32 2.80 0.25
C LEU A 117 4.06 1.48 -0.01
N ASN A 118 4.19 1.10 -1.28
CA ASN A 118 4.93 -0.09 -1.71
C ASN A 118 6.38 -0.07 -1.24
N ALA A 119 7.08 1.05 -1.41
CA ALA A 119 8.47 1.18 -0.97
C ALA A 119 8.62 1.01 0.55
N LYS A 120 7.72 1.60 1.35
CA LYS A 120 7.73 1.46 2.81
C LYS A 120 7.42 0.04 3.25
N PHE A 121 6.45 -0.59 2.60
CA PHE A 121 6.09 -1.97 2.88
C PHE A 121 7.21 -2.94 2.51
N GLU A 122 7.82 -2.78 1.33
CA GLU A 122 8.98 -3.56 0.88
C GLU A 122 10.17 -3.42 1.84
N MET A 123 10.45 -2.20 2.32
CA MET A 123 11.48 -1.97 3.34
C MET A 123 11.16 -2.70 4.64
N PHE A 124 9.91 -2.68 5.09
CA PHE A 124 9.49 -3.40 6.29
C PHE A 124 9.67 -4.92 6.14
N VAL A 125 9.25 -5.50 5.01
CA VAL A 125 9.38 -6.93 4.78
C VAL A 125 10.85 -7.36 4.74
N LYS A 126 11.71 -6.61 4.04
CA LYS A 126 13.15 -6.91 3.96
C LYS A 126 13.87 -6.79 5.30
N TRP A 127 13.67 -5.68 5.99
CA TRP A 127 14.50 -5.32 7.15
C TRP A 127 13.84 -5.65 8.49
N GLY A 128 12.52 -5.61 8.55
CA GLY A 128 11.75 -6.05 9.71
C GLY A 128 11.70 -7.57 9.79
N LEU A 129 11.23 -8.25 8.74
CA LEU A 129 11.04 -9.70 8.75
C LEU A 129 12.27 -10.50 8.33
N GLY A 130 13.31 -9.84 7.81
CA GLY A 130 14.51 -10.52 7.29
C GLY A 130 14.30 -11.25 5.96
N MET A 131 13.17 -11.02 5.29
CA MET A 131 12.83 -11.65 4.01
C MET A 131 13.57 -10.94 2.87
N LYS A 132 14.74 -11.45 2.47
CA LYS A 132 15.62 -10.82 1.47
C LYS A 132 14.96 -10.69 0.10
N GLY A 133 14.05 -11.61 -0.24
CA GLY A 133 13.24 -11.55 -1.45
C GLY A 133 12.09 -10.55 -1.38
N GLY A 134 11.93 -9.81 -0.28
CA GLY A 134 10.92 -8.78 -0.12
C GLY A 134 9.49 -9.32 -0.16
N VAL A 135 8.56 -8.53 -0.70
CA VAL A 135 7.15 -8.91 -0.81
C VAL A 135 6.94 -10.19 -1.63
N TRP A 136 7.83 -10.49 -2.59
CA TRP A 136 7.76 -11.75 -3.33
C TRP A 136 7.95 -12.96 -2.43
N GLU A 137 8.92 -12.90 -1.50
CA GLU A 137 9.16 -13.97 -0.53
C GLU A 137 7.99 -14.08 0.43
N LEU A 138 7.45 -12.97 0.93
CA LEU A 138 6.26 -12.94 1.78
C LEU A 138 5.06 -13.66 1.13
N LYS A 139 4.78 -13.37 -0.15
CA LYS A 139 3.69 -13.99 -0.91
C LYS A 139 3.94 -15.47 -1.21
N ASN A 140 5.20 -15.88 -1.34
CA ASN A 140 5.58 -17.24 -1.73
C ASN A 140 6.20 -18.07 -0.59
N ALA A 141 6.19 -17.62 0.66
CA ALA A 141 6.88 -18.28 1.78
C ALA A 141 6.48 -19.75 1.96
N HIS A 142 5.23 -20.11 1.64
CA HIS A 142 4.75 -21.50 1.64
C HIS A 142 5.42 -22.40 0.57
N LYS A 143 6.03 -21.81 -0.46
CA LYS A 143 6.77 -22.51 -1.52
C LYS A 143 8.27 -22.63 -1.24
N VAL A 144 8.79 -21.87 -0.27
CA VAL A 144 10.23 -21.83 0.06
C VAL A 144 10.58 -22.85 1.16
N GLY A 145 9.60 -23.33 1.93
CA GLY A 145 9.79 -24.33 3.01
C GLY A 145 9.88 -25.80 2.57
N SER A 146 10.18 -26.09 1.30
CA SER A 146 10.26 -27.45 0.76
C SER A 146 11.60 -27.74 0.06
N GLY A 147 12.70 -27.21 0.60
CA GLY A 147 14.07 -27.48 0.15
C GLY A 147 14.93 -28.06 1.26
#